data_AF-A0A6G7RRT3-F1
#
_entry.id   AF-A0A6G7RRT3-F1
#
_cell.length_a   1.000
_cell.length_b   1.000
_cell.length_c   1.000
_cell.angle_alpha   90.00
_cell.angle_beta   90.00
_cell.angle_gamma   90.00
#
_symmetry.space_group_name_H-M   'P 1'
#
loop_
_entity.id
_entity.type
_entity.pdbx_description
1 polymer ?
#
loop_
_entity_poly.entity_id
_entity_poly.type
_entity_poly.pdbx_seq_one_letter_code
_entity_poly.pdbx_strand_id
1 'polypeptide(L)'
;MSWDIVLFNSKQKIESVTELDENQLEPTDFTGILENSFDRIKKDDNHREIIGTDFTIDFYTHREPVSNTMLNLYGENGLYALIELAKKYNWQIYDSGIGEMIDLENPEKNGFENHRKYVEQILKKN
;
A
#
# COMPACT_ATOMS: atom_id res chain seq x y z
N MET A 1 -8.86 -7.30 -7.29
CA MET A 1 -7.41 -7.45 -7.07
C MET A 1 -7.11 -7.07 -5.63
N SER A 2 -6.03 -7.59 -5.08
CA SER A 2 -5.56 -7.28 -3.74
C SER A 2 -4.05 -7.12 -3.75
N TRP A 3 -3.53 -6.34 -2.81
CA TRP A 3 -2.11 -6.07 -2.63
C TRP A 3 -1.73 -6.23 -1.16
N ASP A 4 -0.58 -6.85 -0.91
CA ASP A 4 0.01 -7.00 0.42
C ASP A 4 1.15 -5.99 0.54
N ILE A 5 0.84 -4.83 1.12
CA ILE A 5 1.69 -3.64 1.04
C ILE A 5 2.52 -3.46 2.30
N VAL A 6 3.80 -3.12 2.11
CA VAL A 6 4.63 -2.46 3.12
C VAL A 6 4.73 -0.98 2.78
N LEU A 7 4.19 -0.15 3.66
CA LEU A 7 4.25 1.31 3.58
C LEU A 7 5.36 1.82 4.49
N PHE A 8 6.22 2.69 3.99
CA PHE A 8 7.34 3.23 4.78
C PHE A 8 7.71 4.66 4.35
N ASN A 9 8.41 5.36 5.24
CA ASN A 9 8.99 6.67 4.95
C ASN A 9 10.52 6.55 5.01
N SER A 10 11.20 7.17 4.04
CA SER A 10 12.65 7.06 3.88
C SER A 10 13.20 8.35 3.29
N LYS A 11 14.36 8.78 3.78
CA LYS A 11 15.12 9.92 3.22
C LYS A 11 15.71 9.63 1.84
N GLN A 12 15.87 8.36 1.50
CA GLN A 12 16.29 7.91 0.18
C GLN A 12 15.11 7.38 -0.62
N LYS A 13 15.13 7.63 -1.93
CA LYS A 13 14.26 6.92 -2.88
C LYS A 13 14.80 5.50 -3.07
N ILE A 14 13.92 4.51 -2.97
CA ILE A 14 14.23 3.09 -3.07
C ILE A 14 13.57 2.58 -4.34
N GLU A 15 14.39 2.18 -5.32
CA GLU A 15 13.89 1.57 -6.57
C GLU A 15 13.79 0.05 -6.42
N SER A 16 14.64 -0.53 -5.56
CA SER A 16 14.63 -1.95 -5.20
C SER A 16 14.78 -2.13 -3.70
N VAL A 17 14.04 -3.07 -3.10
CA VAL A 17 14.17 -3.40 -1.67
C VAL A 17 15.59 -3.82 -1.27
N THR A 18 16.40 -4.29 -2.23
CA THR A 18 17.81 -4.63 -2.00
C THR A 18 18.70 -3.41 -1.67
N GLU A 19 18.22 -2.20 -1.96
CA GLU A 19 18.91 -0.93 -1.73
C GLU A 19 18.48 -0.27 -0.41
N LEU A 20 17.59 -0.92 0.35
CA LEU A 20 17.09 -0.39 1.62
C LEU A 20 18.23 -0.22 2.64
N ASP A 21 18.46 1.03 3.03
CA ASP A 21 19.26 1.38 4.21
C ASP A 21 18.31 1.70 5.36
N GLU A 22 18.22 0.81 6.35
CA GLU A 22 17.34 0.97 7.51
C GLU A 22 17.63 2.25 8.30
N ASN A 23 18.85 2.80 8.22
CA ASN A 23 19.19 4.04 8.91
C ASN A 23 18.58 5.29 8.26
N GLN A 24 18.07 5.17 7.03
CA GLN A 24 17.38 6.24 6.32
C GLN A 24 15.86 6.20 6.55
N LEU A 25 15.33 5.17 7.20
CA LEU A 25 13.91 5.08 7.52
C LEU A 25 13.52 6.09 8.58
N GLU A 26 12.36 6.71 8.40
CA GLU A 26 11.85 7.73 9.30
C GLU A 26 10.65 7.20 10.10
N PRO A 27 10.72 7.21 11.45
CA PRO A 27 9.58 6.87 12.29
C PRO A 27 8.37 7.75 11.93
N THR A 28 7.24 7.11 11.64
CA THR A 28 6.05 7.77 11.12
C THR A 28 4.82 7.26 11.85
N ASP A 29 3.90 8.17 12.20
CA ASP A 29 2.58 7.83 12.74
C ASP A 29 1.61 7.43 11.62
N PHE A 30 1.85 6.27 11.01
CA PHE A 30 0.98 5.76 9.96
C PHE A 30 -0.46 5.55 10.45
N THR A 31 -0.64 5.14 11.72
CA THR A 31 -1.96 4.90 12.30
C THR A 31 -2.76 6.19 12.34
N GLY A 32 -2.23 7.25 12.95
CA GLY A 32 -2.91 8.53 13.04
C GLY A 32 -3.16 9.13 11.67
N ILE A 33 -2.21 9.03 10.73
CA ILE A 33 -2.38 9.62 9.40
C ILE A 33 -3.44 8.86 8.58
N LEU A 34 -3.43 7.53 8.57
CA LEU A 34 -4.46 6.73 7.91
C LEU A 34 -5.84 7.01 8.53
N GLU A 35 -5.95 7.00 9.86
CA GLU A 35 -7.23 7.26 10.52
C GLU A 35 -7.80 8.66 10.23
N ASN A 36 -6.94 9.66 10.09
CA ASN A 36 -7.37 11.04 9.79
C ASN A 36 -7.63 11.31 8.30
N SER A 37 -7.26 10.37 7.41
CA SER A 37 -7.39 10.55 5.96
C SER A 37 -8.67 9.93 5.38
N PHE A 38 -9.39 9.12 6.14
CA PHE A 38 -10.59 8.41 5.68
C PHE A 38 -11.76 8.56 6.64
N ASP A 39 -12.96 8.81 6.11
CA ASP A 39 -14.15 9.09 6.93
C ASP A 39 -14.78 7.82 7.55
N ARG A 40 -14.62 6.67 6.90
CA ARG A 40 -15.30 5.42 7.25
C ARG A 40 -14.30 4.36 7.66
N ILE A 41 -14.21 4.14 8.97
CA ILE A 41 -13.26 3.19 9.56
C ILE A 41 -13.99 2.34 10.59
N LYS A 42 -13.97 1.01 10.42
CA LYS A 42 -14.33 0.08 11.50
C LYS A 42 -13.10 -0.13 12.38
N LYS A 43 -13.31 -0.06 13.69
CA LYS A 43 -12.26 -0.24 14.70
C LYS A 43 -12.60 -1.46 15.55
N ASP A 44 -11.67 -2.40 15.66
CA ASP A 44 -11.78 -3.56 16.55
C ASP A 44 -10.43 -3.78 17.25
N ASP A 45 -10.36 -3.46 18.54
CA ASP A 45 -9.11 -3.41 19.32
C ASP A 45 -7.96 -2.67 18.60
N ASN A 46 -6.92 -3.39 18.17
CA ASN A 46 -5.78 -2.86 17.42
C ASN A 46 -5.92 -3.04 15.90
N HIS A 47 -7.05 -3.55 15.40
CA HIS A 47 -7.34 -3.73 13.99
C HIS A 47 -8.21 -2.59 13.42
N ARG A 48 -7.93 -2.18 12.18
CA ARG A 48 -8.66 -1.16 11.44
C ARG A 48 -8.99 -1.66 10.04
N GLU A 49 -10.25 -1.50 9.67
CA GLU A 49 -10.76 -1.70 8.31
C GLU A 49 -11.29 -0.36 7.79
N ILE A 50 -10.56 0.28 6.88
CA ILE A 50 -11.02 1.47 6.13
C ILE A 50 -11.95 1.00 5.02
N ILE A 51 -13.10 1.66 4.86
CA ILE A 51 -14.13 1.28 3.88
C ILE A 51 -14.35 2.44 2.91
N GLY A 52 -13.81 2.27 1.70
CA GLY A 52 -14.00 3.21 0.60
C GLY A 52 -15.10 2.81 -0.37
N THR A 53 -15.15 3.51 -1.50
CA THR A 53 -16.02 3.14 -2.64
C THR A 53 -15.34 2.04 -3.44
N ASP A 54 -15.83 0.80 -3.29
CA ASP A 54 -15.33 -0.41 -3.94
C ASP A 54 -13.90 -0.82 -3.54
N PHE A 55 -13.48 -0.44 -2.32
CA PHE A 55 -12.22 -0.91 -1.75
C PHE A 55 -12.25 -1.01 -0.22
N THR A 56 -11.34 -1.81 0.33
CA THR A 56 -11.00 -1.83 1.76
C THR A 56 -9.49 -1.76 1.96
N ILE A 57 -9.08 -1.20 3.10
CA ILE A 57 -7.69 -1.23 3.57
C ILE A 57 -7.69 -1.72 5.01
N ASP A 58 -7.03 -2.84 5.24
CA ASP A 58 -6.94 -3.50 6.55
C ASP A 58 -5.54 -3.35 7.13
N PHE A 59 -5.43 -2.95 8.39
CA PHE A 59 -4.16 -2.77 9.07
C PHE A 59 -4.25 -2.88 10.59
N TYR A 60 -3.08 -3.07 11.22
CA TYR A 60 -2.95 -3.04 12.67
C TYR A 60 -2.33 -1.73 13.15
N THR A 61 -2.89 -1.18 14.24
CA THR A 61 -2.46 0.09 14.82
C THR A 61 -1.17 -0.06 15.62
N HIS A 62 -0.35 0.98 15.58
CA HIS A 62 0.85 1.11 16.39
C HIS A 62 0.64 2.15 17.49
N ARG A 63 1.21 1.92 18.68
CA ARG A 63 1.13 2.86 19.81
C ARG A 63 2.14 4.01 19.69
N GLU A 64 3.20 3.80 18.94
CA GLU A 64 4.31 4.74 18.73
C GLU A 64 4.62 4.79 17.23
N PRO A 65 5.27 5.87 16.73
CA PRO A 65 5.73 5.94 15.36
C PRO A 65 6.65 4.77 15.00
N VAL A 66 6.45 4.18 13.82
CA VAL A 66 7.20 3.02 13.33
C VAL A 66 7.88 3.35 12.00
N SER A 67 8.93 2.62 11.64
CA SER A 67 9.65 2.83 10.37
C SER A 67 8.85 2.35 9.15
N ASN A 68 7.97 1.38 9.34
CA ASN A 68 7.10 0.83 8.30
C ASN A 68 5.83 0.22 8.92
N THR A 69 4.80 0.04 8.10
CA THR A 69 3.60 -0.71 8.47
C THR A 69 3.11 -1.58 7.31
N MET A 70 2.50 -2.71 7.65
CA MET A 70 1.84 -3.57 6.67
C MET A 70 0.36 -3.20 6.52
N LEU A 71 -0.12 -3.23 5.27
CA LEU A 71 -1.50 -2.99 4.90
C LEU A 71 -1.95 -4.09 3.93
N ASN A 72 -3.18 -4.59 4.08
CA ASN A 72 -3.81 -5.43 3.07
C ASN A 72 -4.84 -4.59 2.33
N LEU A 73 -4.69 -4.47 1.02
CA LEU A 73 -5.58 -3.66 0.18
C LEU A 73 -6.45 -4.58 -0.64
N TYR A 74 -7.76 -4.33 -0.65
CA TYR A 74 -8.70 -4.99 -1.55
C TYR A 74 -9.39 -3.95 -2.42
N GLY A 75 -9.42 -4.18 -3.72
CA GLY A 75 -10.03 -3.25 -4.68
C GLY A 75 -9.02 -2.21 -5.19
N GLU A 76 -9.10 -1.95 -6.50
CA GLU A 76 -8.14 -1.12 -7.23
C GLU A 76 -8.12 0.33 -6.74
N ASN A 77 -9.30 0.87 -6.41
CA ASN A 77 -9.44 2.21 -5.84
C ASN A 77 -8.67 2.37 -4.51
N GLY A 78 -8.44 1.28 -3.77
CA GLY A 78 -7.66 1.29 -2.54
C GLY A 78 -6.18 1.58 -2.79
N LEU A 79 -5.62 1.02 -3.87
CA LEU A 79 -4.23 1.31 -4.27
C LEU A 79 -4.09 2.77 -4.70
N TYR A 80 -5.00 3.28 -5.53
CA TYR A 80 -4.99 4.69 -5.94
C TYR A 80 -5.09 5.64 -4.74
N ALA A 81 -6.02 5.37 -3.82
CA ALA A 81 -6.15 6.18 -2.61
C ALA A 81 -4.87 6.17 -1.78
N LEU A 82 -4.23 5.01 -1.61
CA LEU A 82 -2.97 4.90 -0.88
C LEU A 82 -1.82 5.63 -1.59
N ILE A 83 -1.76 5.59 -2.93
CA ILE A 83 -0.76 6.31 -3.73
C ILE A 83 -0.87 7.83 -3.52
N GLU A 84 -2.08 8.38 -3.48
CA GLU A 84 -2.29 9.81 -3.22
C GLU A 84 -1.81 10.22 -1.82
N LEU A 85 -2.08 9.39 -0.80
CA LEU A 85 -1.52 9.60 0.54
C LEU A 85 0.00 9.51 0.52
N ALA A 86 0.57 8.51 -0.15
CA ALA A 86 2.01 8.33 -0.20
C ALA A 86 2.71 9.52 -0.84
N LYS A 87 2.18 10.06 -1.94
CA LYS A 87 2.69 11.30 -2.55
C LYS A 87 2.61 12.49 -1.58
N LYS A 88 1.48 12.65 -0.88
CA LYS A 88 1.28 13.75 0.08
C LYS A 88 2.25 13.72 1.25
N TYR A 89 2.59 12.54 1.74
CA TYR A 89 3.43 12.34 2.93
C TYR A 89 4.85 11.87 2.60
N ASN A 90 5.24 11.86 1.33
CA ASN A 90 6.53 11.38 0.83
C ASN A 90 6.85 9.93 1.24
N TRP A 91 5.83 9.09 1.28
CA TRP A 91 5.98 7.66 1.54
C TRP A 91 6.29 6.88 0.28
N GLN A 92 6.82 5.69 0.49
CA GLN A 92 7.09 4.70 -0.54
C GLN A 92 6.33 3.41 -0.21
N ILE A 93 5.96 2.69 -1.26
CA ILE A 93 5.06 1.55 -1.18
C ILE A 93 5.74 0.36 -1.84
N TYR A 94 5.87 -0.74 -1.12
CA TYR A 94 6.37 -2.01 -1.63
C TYR A 94 5.26 -3.06 -1.60
N ASP A 95 5.04 -3.74 -2.72
CA ASP A 95 4.11 -4.87 -2.78
C ASP A 95 4.87 -6.18 -2.54
N SER A 96 4.65 -6.73 -1.34
CA SER A 96 5.26 -7.99 -0.91
C SER A 96 4.69 -9.21 -1.65
N GLY A 97 3.52 -9.07 -2.30
CA GLY A 97 2.90 -10.14 -3.07
C GLY A 97 3.63 -10.42 -4.40
N ILE A 98 4.24 -9.41 -5.01
CA ILE A 98 5.02 -9.54 -6.25
C ILE A 98 6.50 -9.21 -6.10
N GLY A 99 6.91 -8.64 -4.97
CA GLY A 99 8.30 -8.32 -4.68
C GLY A 99 8.81 -7.04 -5.34
N GLU A 100 7.92 -6.09 -5.64
CA GLU A 100 8.24 -4.89 -6.42
C GLU A 100 7.79 -3.62 -5.70
N MET A 101 8.50 -2.52 -5.95
CA MET A 101 8.08 -1.18 -5.56
C MET A 101 6.89 -0.75 -6.42
N ILE A 102 5.88 -0.15 -5.80
CA ILE A 102 4.74 0.44 -6.52
C ILE A 102 5.19 1.73 -7.20
N ASP A 103 4.97 1.80 -8.51
CA ASP A 103 5.20 3.03 -9.30
C ASP A 103 4.07 4.02 -8.98
N LEU A 104 4.39 5.03 -8.16
CA LEU A 104 3.44 6.07 -7.76
C LEU A 104 3.07 6.98 -8.94
N GLU A 105 3.93 7.10 -9.95
CA GLU A 105 3.72 8.00 -11.09
C GLU A 105 2.97 7.32 -12.25
N ASN A 106 3.07 5.99 -12.36
CA ASN A 106 2.35 5.20 -13.36
C ASN A 106 1.55 4.07 -12.68
N PRO A 107 0.51 4.41 -11.90
CA PRO A 107 -0.21 3.46 -11.07
C PRO A 107 -0.84 2.29 -11.84
N GLU A 108 -1.13 2.45 -13.13
CA GLU A 108 -1.64 1.43 -14.04
C GLU A 108 -0.65 0.29 -14.33
N LYS A 109 0.61 0.39 -13.90
CA LYS A 109 1.61 -0.68 -14.06
C LYS A 109 1.66 -1.64 -12.88
N ASN A 110 1.04 -1.27 -11.76
CA ASN A 110 1.18 -1.94 -10.46
C ASN A 110 0.32 -3.22 -10.35
N GLY A 111 0.73 -4.29 -11.05
CA GLY A 111 0.05 -5.60 -11.06
C GLY A 111 -0.99 -5.79 -12.17
N PHE A 112 -1.26 -4.73 -12.95
CA PHE A 112 -2.22 -4.73 -14.05
C PHE A 112 -1.78 -5.60 -15.23
N GLU A 113 -0.47 -5.61 -15.54
CA GLU A 113 0.05 -6.42 -16.64
C GLU A 113 -0.10 -7.92 -16.36
N ASN A 114 0.15 -8.33 -15.12
CA ASN A 114 0.00 -9.72 -14.69
C ASN A 114 -1.47 -10.15 -14.65
N HIS A 115 -2.37 -9.28 -14.17
CA HIS A 115 -3.81 -9.55 -14.21
C HIS A 115 -4.33 -9.65 -15.64
N ARG A 116 -3.95 -8.72 -16.53
CA ARG A 116 -4.34 -8.77 -17.95
C ARG A 116 -3.82 -10.04 -18.62
N LYS A 117 -2.55 -10.40 -18.42
CA LYS A 117 -1.97 -11.66 -18.93
C LYS A 117 -2.73 -12.88 -18.42
N TYR A 118 -3.09 -12.91 -17.14
CA TYR A 118 -3.85 -14.01 -16.54
C TYR A 118 -5.26 -14.14 -17.16
N VAL A 119 -5.99 -13.03 -17.28
CA VAL A 119 -7.32 -13.01 -17.91
C VAL A 119 -7.24 -13.43 -19.38
N GLU A 120 -6.27 -12.92 -20.14
CA GLU A 120 -6.03 -13.34 -21.52
C GLU A 120 -5.74 -14.84 -21.63
N GLN A 121 -4.97 -15.42 -20.71
CA GLN A 121 -4.69 -16.86 -20.70
C GLN A 121 -5.96 -17.70 -20.45
N ILE A 122 -6.86 -17.24 -19.58
CA ILE A 122 -8.14 -17.92 -19.36
C ILE A 122 -9.04 -17.80 -20.60
N LEU A 123 -9.16 -16.60 -21.16
CA LEU A 123 -10.00 -16.34 -22.34
C LEU A 123 -9.52 -17.09 -23.59
N LYS A 124 -8.21 -17.32 -23.75
CA LYS A 124 -7.63 -18.11 -24.85
C LYS A 124 -7.78 -19.63 -24.67
N LYS A 125 -8.16 -20.10 -23.47
CA LYS A 125 -8.40 -21.52 -23.17
C LYS A 125 -9.87 -21.95 -23.33
N ASN A 126 -10.76 -21.00 -23.67
CA ASN A 126 -12.15 -21.24 -24.05
C ASN A 126 -12.35 -21.02 -25.55
#